data_AF-A0A2D4MBP6-F1
#
_entry.id   AF-A0A2D4MBP6-F1
#
_cell.length_a   1.000
_cell.length_b   1.000
_cell.length_c   1.000
_cell.angle_alpha   90.00
_cell.angle_beta   90.00
_cell.angle_gamma   90.00
#
_symmetry.space_group_name_H-M   'P 1'
#
loop_
_entity.id
_entity.type
_entity.pdbx_description
1 polymer ?
#
loop_
_entity_poly.entity_id
_entity_poly.type
_entity_poly.pdbx_seq_one_letter_code
_entity_poly.pdbx_strand_id
1 'polypeptide(L)'
;VCVFVRRSFESTLAVYNLVEEEVHTLVTKSNGCLEHLEFLKKIRELEEEFQRVTLWIDEEGEPELSTVGLVEGSLEKTEESYRQFKDFFKEAKLHYNQGLSLSKEAAKIHGFKFPEMATFEAAKGAFQAKLTMFYMDMEMKGAELETFLDLYRFCDKVTAFHLDCKQHLAQWQAREKDPNNVEVQQDTKDALRRLSEDFSEEKFQQMKLQVSSMH
;
A
#
# COMPACT_ATOMS: atom_id res chain seq x y z
N VAL A 1 -12.55 38.97 77.24
CA VAL A 1 -11.78 39.35 76.04
C VAL A 1 -11.02 38.16 75.45
N CYS A 2 -10.16 37.47 76.21
CA CYS A 2 -9.31 36.38 75.69
C CYS A 2 -10.08 35.16 75.08
N VAL A 3 -11.19 34.72 75.68
CA VAL A 3 -11.99 33.57 75.17
C VAL A 3 -12.75 33.91 73.87
N PHE A 4 -13.23 35.14 73.74
CA PHE A 4 -13.95 35.58 72.54
C PHE A 4 -13.00 35.71 71.34
N VAL A 5 -11.83 36.31 71.56
CA VAL A 5 -10.76 36.39 70.55
C VAL A 5 -10.31 34.99 70.12
N ARG A 6 -10.18 34.05 71.07
CA ARG A 6 -9.84 32.65 70.77
C ARG A 6 -10.89 31.96 69.89
N ARG A 7 -12.18 32.07 70.24
CA ARG A 7 -13.28 31.50 69.44
C ARG A 7 -13.37 32.11 68.04
N SER A 8 -13.19 33.43 67.95
CA SER A 8 -13.14 34.13 66.66
C SER A 8 -11.97 33.64 65.80
N PHE A 9 -10.81 33.42 66.41
CA PHE A 9 -9.62 32.89 65.73
C PHE A 9 -9.83 31.45 65.27
N GLU A 10 -10.33 30.57 66.15
CA GLU A 10 -10.68 29.18 65.82
C GLU A 10 -11.69 29.09 64.67
N SER A 11 -12.73 29.94 64.68
CA SER A 11 -13.69 30.03 63.57
C SER A 11 -13.06 30.53 62.27
N THR A 12 -12.15 31.49 62.35
CA THR A 12 -11.44 32.02 61.16
C THR A 12 -10.53 30.93 60.57
N LEU A 13 -9.83 30.18 61.43
CA LEU A 13 -8.98 29.07 61.03
C LEU A 13 -9.78 27.95 60.36
N ALA A 14 -10.97 27.60 60.89
CA ALA A 14 -11.83 26.60 60.28
C ALA A 14 -12.31 27.01 58.88
N VAL A 15 -12.68 28.28 58.69
CA VAL A 15 -13.05 28.81 57.36
C VAL A 15 -11.84 28.80 56.42
N TYR A 16 -10.65 29.15 56.91
CA TYR A 16 -9.43 29.09 56.11
C TYR A 16 -9.14 27.66 55.63
N ASN A 17 -9.18 26.67 56.53
CA ASN A 17 -8.96 25.27 56.18
C ASN A 17 -9.98 24.77 55.14
N LEU A 18 -11.25 25.15 55.28
CA LEU A 18 -12.28 24.82 54.29
C LEU A 18 -11.97 25.44 52.92
N VAL A 19 -11.57 26.71 52.89
CA VAL A 19 -11.17 27.37 51.64
C VAL A 19 -9.96 26.68 51.02
N GLU A 20 -8.97 26.25 51.83
CA GLU A 20 -7.81 25.51 51.35
C GLU A 20 -8.20 24.18 50.70
N GLU A 21 -9.09 23.40 51.33
CA GLU A 21 -9.62 22.14 50.79
C GLU A 21 -10.42 22.36 49.48
N GLU A 22 -11.25 23.39 49.42
CA GLU A 22 -12.02 23.73 48.22
C GLU A 22 -11.10 24.21 47.08
N VAL A 23 -10.06 24.98 47.38
CA VAL A 23 -9.03 25.38 46.41
C VAL A 23 -8.28 24.16 45.89
N HIS A 24 -7.89 23.23 46.76
CA HIS A 24 -7.22 22.00 46.34
C HIS A 24 -8.11 21.14 45.43
N THR A 25 -9.39 21.03 45.78
CA THR A 25 -10.41 20.34 44.97
C THR A 25 -10.58 20.99 43.60
N LEU A 26 -10.66 22.32 43.56
CA LEU A 26 -10.80 23.08 42.32
C LEU A 26 -9.57 22.91 41.42
N VAL A 27 -8.36 23.02 41.97
CA VAL A 27 -7.11 22.82 41.21
C VAL A 27 -7.06 21.41 40.62
N THR A 28 -7.40 20.40 41.41
CA THR A 28 -7.42 18.99 40.97
C THR A 28 -8.41 18.79 39.83
N LYS A 29 -9.63 19.32 39.95
CA LYS A 29 -10.65 19.24 38.89
C LYS A 29 -10.24 20.01 37.64
N SER A 30 -9.73 21.24 37.80
CA SER A 30 -9.29 22.08 36.68
C SER A 30 -8.17 21.42 35.88
N ASN A 31 -7.18 20.84 36.56
CA ASN A 31 -6.08 20.12 35.92
C ASN A 31 -6.60 18.87 35.20
N GLY A 32 -7.50 18.10 35.81
CA GLY A 32 -8.12 16.94 35.15
C GLY A 32 -8.92 17.30 33.90
N CYS A 33 -9.66 18.41 33.93
CA CYS A 33 -10.36 18.93 32.74
C CYS A 33 -9.39 19.37 31.65
N LEU A 34 -8.28 20.03 32.01
CA LEU A 34 -7.26 20.45 31.06
C LEU A 34 -6.63 19.23 30.36
N GLU A 35 -6.21 18.22 31.13
CA GLU A 35 -5.65 16.97 30.58
C GLU A 35 -6.63 16.26 29.64
N HIS A 36 -7.93 16.27 29.95
CA HIS A 36 -8.95 15.69 29.07
C HIS A 36 -9.11 16.49 27.78
N LEU A 37 -9.13 17.82 27.85
CA LEU A 37 -9.22 18.68 26.67
C LEU A 37 -7.99 18.54 25.75
N GLU A 38 -6.79 18.46 26.33
CA GLU A 38 -5.56 18.22 25.58
C GLU A 38 -5.57 16.86 24.87
N PHE A 39 -6.05 15.83 25.57
CA PHE A 39 -6.26 14.51 24.98
C PHE A 39 -7.26 14.57 23.81
N LEU A 40 -8.43 15.18 24.02
CA LEU A 40 -9.47 15.30 23.00
C LEU A 40 -8.96 16.04 21.76
N LYS A 41 -8.27 17.16 21.96
CA LYS A 41 -7.66 17.91 20.86
C LYS A 41 -6.74 17.02 20.03
N LYS A 42 -5.85 16.28 20.68
CA LYS A 42 -4.86 15.44 20.01
C LYS A 42 -5.49 14.28 19.23
N ILE A 43 -6.51 13.61 19.78
CA ILE A 43 -7.18 12.53 19.04
C ILE A 43 -7.98 13.07 17.85
N ARG A 44 -8.59 14.26 17.97
CA ARG A 44 -9.34 14.89 16.87
C ARG A 44 -8.43 15.28 15.71
N GLU A 45 -7.28 15.88 16.01
CA GLU A 45 -6.26 16.20 15.00
C GLU A 45 -5.82 14.94 14.24
N LEU A 46 -5.58 13.83 14.94
CA LEU A 46 -5.22 12.56 14.30
C LEU A 46 -6.38 11.96 13.48
N GLU A 47 -7.61 11.99 13.99
CA GLU A 47 -8.79 11.52 13.26
C GLU A 47 -9.02 12.30 11.96
N GLU A 48 -8.80 13.62 11.97
CA GLU A 48 -8.87 14.45 10.77
C GLU A 48 -7.79 14.06 9.74
N GLU A 49 -6.55 13.82 10.18
CA GLU A 49 -5.49 13.36 9.28
C GLU A 49 -5.75 11.95 8.73
N PHE A 50 -6.30 11.04 9.55
CA PHE A 50 -6.75 9.72 9.07
C PHE A 50 -7.81 9.86 7.98
N GLN A 51 -8.77 10.75 8.18
CA GLN A 51 -9.83 11.01 7.20
C GLN A 51 -9.26 11.56 5.90
N ARG A 52 -8.31 12.51 5.94
CA ARG A 52 -7.68 13.05 4.73
C ARG A 52 -7.00 11.98 3.89
N VAL A 53 -6.20 11.11 4.52
CA VAL A 53 -5.53 10.02 3.80
C VAL A 53 -6.56 8.99 3.30
N THR A 54 -7.59 8.70 4.09
CA THR A 54 -8.66 7.77 3.71
C THR A 54 -9.45 8.28 2.51
N LEU A 55 -9.82 9.56 2.50
CA LEU A 55 -10.53 10.20 1.40
C LEU A 55 -9.71 10.18 0.12
N TRP A 56 -8.40 10.45 0.19
CA TRP A 56 -7.54 10.33 -0.97
C TRP A 56 -7.51 8.88 -1.52
N ILE A 57 -7.43 7.87 -0.63
CA ILE A 57 -7.53 6.47 -1.04
C ILE A 57 -8.86 6.20 -1.76
N ASP A 58 -9.98 6.68 -1.23
CA ASP A 58 -11.32 6.46 -1.79
C ASP A 58 -11.55 7.18 -3.14
N GLU A 59 -11.12 8.44 -3.24
CA GLU A 59 -11.49 9.31 -4.36
C GLU A 59 -10.49 9.26 -5.52
N GLU A 60 -9.22 8.97 -5.22
CA GLU A 60 -8.14 8.96 -6.22
C GLU A 60 -7.49 7.57 -6.30
N GLY A 61 -7.09 7.01 -5.15
CA GLY A 61 -6.32 5.77 -5.08
C GLY A 61 -7.04 4.55 -5.68
N GLU A 62 -8.20 4.20 -5.16
CA GLU A 62 -8.99 3.04 -5.57
C GLU A 62 -9.51 3.15 -7.03
N PRO A 63 -10.03 4.31 -7.48
CA PRO A 63 -10.41 4.50 -8.88
C PRO A 63 -9.22 4.35 -9.83
N GLU A 64 -8.09 4.98 -9.54
CA GLU A 64 -6.91 4.90 -10.40
C GLU A 64 -6.38 3.46 -10.47
N LEU A 65 -6.27 2.78 -9.33
CA LEU A 65 -5.87 1.37 -9.27
C LEU A 65 -6.82 0.45 -10.07
N SER A 66 -8.11 0.75 -10.07
CA SER A 66 -9.12 0.02 -10.84
C SER A 66 -9.03 0.27 -12.35
N THR A 67 -8.64 1.49 -12.77
CA THR A 67 -8.46 1.82 -14.19
C THR A 67 -7.20 1.19 -14.78
N VAL A 68 -6.15 1.11 -13.98
CA VAL A 68 -4.84 0.59 -14.39
C VAL A 68 -4.93 -0.94 -14.52
N GLY A 69 -4.80 -1.46 -15.74
CA GLY A 69 -4.83 -2.90 -16.03
C GLY A 69 -6.14 -3.45 -16.59
N LEU A 70 -7.16 -2.61 -16.85
CA LEU A 70 -8.36 -3.02 -17.60
C LEU A 70 -8.14 -3.12 -19.12
N VAL A 71 -6.92 -2.90 -19.60
CA VAL A 71 -6.65 -2.85 -21.03
C VAL A 71 -6.28 -4.23 -21.55
N GLU A 72 -7.28 -5.06 -21.85
CA GLU A 72 -7.08 -6.19 -22.76
C GLU A 72 -6.56 -5.65 -24.10
N GLY A 73 -5.31 -5.98 -24.44
CA GLY A 73 -4.69 -5.46 -25.64
C GLY A 73 -3.20 -5.75 -25.73
N SER A 74 -2.67 -5.56 -26.93
CA SER A 74 -1.26 -5.75 -27.33
C SER A 74 -0.22 -5.31 -26.29
N LEU A 75 1.02 -5.84 -26.42
CA LEU A 75 2.18 -5.49 -25.60
C LEU A 75 2.30 -3.97 -25.35
N GLU A 76 2.17 -3.16 -26.39
CA GLU A 76 2.26 -1.69 -26.33
C GLU A 76 1.30 -1.06 -25.30
N LYS A 77 0.06 -1.55 -25.23
CA LYS A 77 -0.96 -1.04 -24.29
C LYS A 77 -0.66 -1.47 -22.85
N THR A 78 -0.18 -2.69 -22.67
CA THR A 78 0.25 -3.20 -21.35
C THR A 78 1.48 -2.44 -20.84
N GLU A 79 2.43 -2.11 -21.72
CA GLU A 79 3.60 -1.29 -21.37
C GLU A 79 3.22 0.13 -20.98
N GLU A 80 2.25 0.73 -21.67
CA GLU A 80 1.70 2.03 -21.31
C GLU A 80 1.00 1.99 -19.95
N SER A 81 0.11 1.01 -19.73
CA SER A 81 -0.59 0.82 -18.46
C SER A 81 0.38 0.59 -17.30
N TYR A 82 1.45 -0.18 -17.51
CA TYR A 82 2.47 -0.41 -16.49
C TYR A 82 3.32 0.82 -16.19
N ARG A 83 3.56 1.69 -17.19
CA ARG A 83 4.23 2.98 -16.97
C ARG A 83 3.36 3.93 -16.15
N GLN A 84 2.09 4.04 -16.50
CA GLN A 84 1.11 4.82 -15.74
C GLN A 84 1.00 4.30 -14.30
N PHE A 85 0.89 2.99 -14.12
CA PHE A 85 0.93 2.35 -12.81
C PHE A 85 2.16 2.75 -11.99
N LYS A 86 3.36 2.72 -12.60
CA LYS A 86 4.60 3.08 -11.90
C LYS A 86 4.65 4.52 -11.44
N ASP A 87 4.06 5.43 -12.20
CA ASP A 87 4.01 6.83 -11.81
C ASP A 87 2.99 7.05 -10.70
N PHE A 88 1.79 6.47 -10.80
CA PHE A 88 0.80 6.43 -9.72
C PHE A 88 1.37 5.82 -8.43
N PHE A 89 2.05 4.68 -8.54
CA PHE A 89 2.58 3.95 -7.40
C PHE A 89 3.63 4.76 -6.60
N LYS A 90 4.34 5.69 -7.24
CA LYS A 90 5.23 6.62 -6.53
C LYS A 90 4.43 7.58 -5.66
N GLU A 91 3.34 8.13 -6.19
CA GLU A 91 2.46 9.05 -5.45
C GLU A 91 1.75 8.31 -4.31
N ALA A 92 1.16 7.15 -4.60
CA ALA A 92 0.50 6.33 -3.60
C ALA A 92 1.44 5.91 -2.46
N LYS A 93 2.74 5.71 -2.75
CA LYS A 93 3.75 5.49 -1.70
C LYS A 93 3.95 6.68 -0.78
N LEU A 94 3.79 7.91 -1.24
CA LEU A 94 3.88 9.10 -0.39
C LEU A 94 2.72 9.09 0.62
N HIS A 95 1.50 8.89 0.15
CA HIS A 95 0.31 8.76 1.01
C HIS A 95 0.40 7.58 1.97
N TYR A 96 0.91 6.43 1.50
CA TYR A 96 1.12 5.26 2.35
C TYR A 96 2.11 5.56 3.49
N ASN A 97 3.25 6.19 3.18
CA ASN A 97 4.25 6.55 4.17
C ASN A 97 3.73 7.60 5.17
N GLN A 98 2.92 8.56 4.70
CA GLN A 98 2.21 9.49 5.57
C GLN A 98 1.29 8.73 6.53
N GLY A 99 0.49 7.79 6.02
CA GLY A 99 -0.40 6.96 6.84
C GLY A 99 0.33 6.10 7.88
N LEU A 100 1.52 5.57 7.53
CA LEU A 100 2.38 4.89 8.49
C LEU A 100 2.91 5.82 9.58
N SER A 101 3.27 7.06 9.23
CA SER A 101 3.70 8.07 10.21
C SER A 101 2.58 8.40 11.19
N LEU A 102 1.37 8.65 10.67
CA LEU A 102 0.17 8.91 11.48
C LEU A 102 -0.16 7.72 12.39
N SER A 103 -0.06 6.49 11.88
CA SER A 103 -0.25 5.26 12.68
C SER A 103 0.75 5.16 13.83
N LYS A 104 2.02 5.53 13.60
CA LYS A 104 3.05 5.56 14.64
C LYS A 104 2.78 6.64 15.68
N GLU A 105 2.25 7.79 15.27
CA GLU A 105 1.88 8.85 16.21
C GLU A 105 0.68 8.46 17.06
N ALA A 106 -0.37 7.91 16.44
CA ALA A 106 -1.55 7.43 17.12
C ALA A 106 -1.24 6.31 18.14
N ALA A 107 -0.24 5.46 17.85
CA ALA A 107 0.22 4.44 18.80
C ALA A 107 0.83 5.01 20.10
N LYS A 108 1.27 6.28 20.10
CA LYS A 108 1.82 6.96 21.29
C LYS A 108 0.72 7.58 22.17
N ILE A 109 -0.53 7.58 21.71
CA ILE A 109 -1.64 8.11 22.49
C ILE A 109 -1.97 7.12 23.60
N HIS A 110 -1.96 7.61 24.84
CA HIS A 110 -2.36 6.86 26.00
C HIS A 110 -3.50 7.63 26.68
N GLY A 111 -4.68 7.02 26.76
CA GLY A 111 -5.90 7.66 27.22
C GLY A 111 -6.83 6.71 27.97
N PHE A 112 -6.28 5.68 28.63
CA PHE A 112 -7.07 4.61 29.28
C PHE A 112 -8.09 5.10 30.33
N LYS A 113 -7.96 6.35 30.79
CA LYS A 113 -8.87 6.99 31.75
C LYS A 113 -10.05 7.74 31.10
N PHE A 114 -10.07 7.87 29.77
CA PHE A 114 -11.09 8.64 29.04
C PHE A 114 -11.97 7.72 28.16
N PRO A 115 -13.30 7.92 28.15
CA PRO A 115 -14.22 7.07 27.42
C PRO A 115 -14.04 7.13 25.89
N GLU A 116 -13.57 8.25 25.34
CA GLU A 116 -13.39 8.45 23.90
C GLU A 116 -12.25 7.59 23.32
N MET A 117 -11.36 7.06 24.17
CA MET A 117 -10.25 6.21 23.74
C MET A 117 -10.73 4.96 22.98
N ALA A 118 -11.88 4.39 23.34
CA ALA A 118 -12.42 3.22 22.66
C ALA A 118 -12.82 3.54 21.20
N THR A 119 -13.45 4.69 20.97
CA THR A 119 -13.81 5.17 19.63
C THR A 119 -12.56 5.49 18.82
N PHE A 120 -11.57 6.13 19.43
CA PHE A 120 -10.30 6.44 18.79
C PHE A 120 -9.53 5.18 18.36
N GLU A 121 -9.47 4.15 19.21
CA GLU A 121 -8.83 2.87 18.85
C GLU A 121 -9.55 2.15 17.71
N ALA A 122 -10.89 2.23 17.66
CA ALA A 122 -11.66 1.71 16.54
C ALA A 122 -11.34 2.46 15.23
N ALA A 123 -11.27 3.80 15.28
CA ALA A 123 -10.90 4.62 14.13
C ALA A 123 -9.48 4.33 13.63
N LYS A 124 -8.52 4.21 14.55
CA LYS A 124 -7.14 3.80 14.25
C LYS A 124 -7.08 2.42 13.61
N GLY A 125 -7.82 1.44 14.13
CA GLY A 125 -7.89 0.10 13.57
C GLY A 125 -8.46 0.09 12.15
N ALA A 126 -9.56 0.81 11.91
CA ALA A 126 -10.15 0.94 10.59
C ALA A 126 -9.20 1.60 9.59
N PHE A 127 -8.53 2.68 10.00
CA PHE A 127 -7.53 3.37 9.19
C PHE A 127 -6.36 2.45 8.81
N GLN A 128 -5.80 1.73 9.78
CA GLN A 128 -4.69 0.80 9.55
C GLN A 128 -5.08 -0.36 8.62
N ALA A 129 -6.27 -0.91 8.80
CA ALA A 129 -6.79 -1.96 7.93
C ALA A 129 -6.90 -1.47 6.49
N LYS A 130 -7.52 -0.29 6.28
CA LYS A 130 -7.67 0.30 4.95
C LYS A 130 -6.34 0.61 4.28
N LEU A 131 -5.42 1.23 5.01
CA LEU A 131 -4.07 1.53 4.52
C LEU A 131 -3.32 0.27 4.08
N THR A 132 -3.47 -0.82 4.85
CA THR A 132 -2.83 -2.10 4.56
C THR A 132 -3.45 -2.77 3.34
N MET A 133 -4.79 -2.82 3.27
CA MET A 133 -5.52 -3.39 2.13
C MET A 133 -5.15 -2.69 0.83
N PHE A 134 -5.26 -1.35 0.80
CA PHE A 134 -4.91 -0.57 -0.38
C PHE A 134 -3.47 -0.81 -0.85
N TYR A 135 -2.51 -0.88 0.07
CA TYR A 135 -1.12 -1.16 -0.29
C TYR A 135 -0.92 -2.59 -0.83
N MET A 136 -1.61 -3.57 -0.26
CA MET A 136 -1.58 -4.95 -0.75
C MET A 136 -2.17 -5.06 -2.17
N ASP A 137 -3.29 -4.38 -2.42
CA ASP A 137 -3.93 -4.38 -3.74
C ASP A 137 -3.02 -3.72 -4.79
N MET A 138 -2.29 -2.67 -4.44
CA MET A 138 -1.28 -2.07 -5.31
C MET A 138 -0.12 -3.03 -5.63
N GLU A 139 0.46 -3.69 -4.62
CA GLU A 139 1.54 -4.65 -4.84
C GLU A 139 1.08 -5.83 -5.72
N MET A 140 -0.14 -6.33 -5.47
CA MET A 140 -0.77 -7.37 -6.29
C MET A 140 -0.92 -6.90 -7.74
N LYS A 141 -1.45 -5.69 -7.94
CA LYS A 141 -1.65 -5.14 -9.28
C LYS A 141 -0.34 -4.95 -10.04
N GLY A 142 0.71 -4.51 -9.35
CA GLY A 142 2.05 -4.41 -9.91
C GLY A 142 2.61 -5.76 -10.38
N ALA A 143 2.43 -6.81 -9.57
CA ALA A 143 2.87 -8.16 -9.90
C ALA A 143 2.09 -8.76 -11.08
N GLU A 144 0.77 -8.49 -11.16
CA GLU A 144 -0.06 -8.89 -12.29
C GLU A 144 0.43 -8.26 -13.60
N LEU A 145 0.65 -6.94 -13.60
CA LEU A 145 1.10 -6.22 -14.80
C LEU A 145 2.48 -6.70 -15.28
N GLU A 146 3.42 -6.98 -14.37
CA GLU A 146 4.72 -7.55 -14.74
C GLU A 146 4.54 -8.93 -15.38
N THR A 147 3.67 -9.77 -14.83
CA THR A 147 3.39 -11.10 -15.38
C THR A 147 2.76 -11.01 -16.78
N PHE A 148 1.85 -10.07 -17.01
CA PHE A 148 1.30 -9.82 -18.34
C PHE A 148 2.37 -9.36 -19.33
N LEU A 149 3.27 -8.47 -18.93
CA LEU A 149 4.38 -8.03 -19.77
C LEU A 149 5.30 -9.19 -20.17
N ASP A 150 5.64 -10.05 -19.22
CA ASP A 150 6.47 -11.22 -19.48
C ASP A 150 5.78 -12.21 -20.44
N LEU A 151 4.46 -12.40 -20.29
CA LEU A 151 3.67 -13.21 -21.21
C LEU A 151 3.64 -12.63 -22.62
N TYR A 152 3.38 -11.33 -22.78
CA TYR A 152 3.38 -10.69 -24.11
C TYR A 152 4.76 -10.78 -24.77
N ARG A 153 5.85 -10.50 -24.02
CA ARG A 153 7.22 -10.66 -24.53
C ARG A 153 7.52 -12.08 -24.95
N PHE A 154 7.01 -13.08 -24.22
CA PHE A 154 7.15 -14.48 -24.60
C PHE A 154 6.41 -14.80 -25.91
N CYS A 155 5.15 -14.35 -26.04
CA CYS A 155 4.37 -14.50 -27.27
C CYS A 155 5.06 -13.87 -28.49
N ASP A 156 5.68 -12.70 -28.33
CA ASP A 156 6.45 -12.05 -29.39
C ASP A 156 7.69 -12.86 -29.77
N LYS A 157 8.41 -13.40 -28.78
CA LYS A 157 9.54 -14.30 -29.04
C LYS A 157 9.11 -15.55 -29.81
N VAL A 158 7.99 -16.18 -29.44
CA VAL A 158 7.43 -17.34 -30.15
C VAL A 158 7.09 -16.95 -31.60
N THR A 159 6.46 -15.79 -31.80
CA THR A 159 6.05 -15.31 -33.11
C THR A 159 7.26 -15.02 -34.02
N ALA A 160 8.28 -14.36 -33.48
CA ALA A 160 9.53 -14.10 -34.18
C ALA A 160 10.24 -15.41 -34.55
N PHE A 161 10.37 -16.34 -33.59
CA PHE A 161 10.97 -17.65 -33.83
C PHE A 161 10.23 -18.45 -34.93
N HIS A 162 8.90 -18.46 -34.91
CA HIS A 162 8.09 -19.11 -35.94
C HIS A 162 8.32 -18.49 -37.32
N LEU A 163 8.44 -17.16 -37.39
CA LEU A 163 8.73 -16.47 -38.64
C LEU A 163 10.12 -16.83 -39.17
N ASP A 164 11.13 -16.86 -38.30
CA ASP A 164 12.49 -17.30 -38.63
C ASP A 164 12.46 -18.72 -39.22
N CYS A 165 11.80 -19.67 -38.54
CA CYS A 165 11.67 -21.05 -39.03
C CYS A 165 11.00 -21.14 -40.41
N LYS A 166 9.94 -20.33 -40.66
CA LYS A 166 9.29 -20.27 -41.98
C LYS A 166 10.23 -19.74 -43.06
N GLN A 167 11.04 -18.73 -42.74
CA GLN A 167 12.01 -18.17 -43.68
C GLN A 167 13.10 -19.20 -44.02
N HIS A 168 13.69 -19.86 -43.02
CA HIS A 168 14.68 -20.91 -43.23
C HIS A 168 14.09 -22.07 -44.05
N LEU A 169 12.84 -22.48 -43.78
CA LEU A 169 12.16 -23.51 -44.57
C LEU A 169 11.98 -23.10 -46.04
N ALA A 170 11.57 -21.86 -46.30
CA ALA A 170 11.41 -21.33 -47.65
C ALA A 170 12.75 -21.27 -48.40
N GLN A 171 13.82 -20.85 -47.73
CA GLN A 171 15.19 -20.83 -48.29
C GLN A 171 15.69 -22.23 -48.63
N TRP A 172 15.45 -23.20 -47.75
CA TRP A 172 15.79 -24.60 -48.01
C TRP A 172 15.03 -25.18 -49.20
N GLN A 173 13.73 -24.88 -49.33
CA GLN A 173 12.92 -25.27 -50.47
C GLN A 173 13.40 -24.66 -51.79
N ALA A 174 13.86 -23.40 -51.76
CA ALA A 174 14.37 -22.71 -52.94
C ALA A 174 15.73 -23.24 -53.42
N ARG A 175 16.53 -23.85 -52.53
CA ARG A 175 17.87 -24.40 -52.83
C ARG A 175 17.84 -25.90 -53.19
N GLU A 176 16.77 -26.35 -53.86
CA GLU A 176 16.57 -27.75 -54.29
C GLU A 176 16.70 -28.81 -53.18
N LYS A 177 16.55 -28.41 -51.91
CA LYS A 177 16.67 -29.29 -50.74
C LYS A 177 18.06 -29.96 -50.61
N ASP A 178 19.13 -29.29 -51.04
CA ASP A 178 20.50 -29.79 -50.84
C ASP A 178 20.80 -30.01 -49.34
N PRO A 179 20.96 -31.27 -48.88
CA PRO A 179 21.21 -31.57 -47.47
C PRO A 179 22.61 -31.17 -46.99
N ASN A 180 23.56 -30.91 -47.92
CA ASN A 180 24.94 -30.55 -47.59
C ASN A 180 25.14 -29.02 -47.53
N ASN A 181 24.06 -28.24 -47.60
CA ASN A 181 24.15 -26.80 -47.47
C ASN A 181 24.52 -26.41 -46.02
N VAL A 182 25.77 -25.94 -45.84
CA VAL A 182 26.34 -25.58 -44.53
C VAL A 182 25.54 -24.51 -43.81
N GLU A 183 24.96 -23.56 -44.55
CA GLU A 183 24.15 -22.46 -44.02
C GLU A 183 22.84 -23.00 -43.41
N VAL A 184 22.12 -23.85 -44.14
CA VAL A 184 20.88 -24.50 -43.65
C VAL A 184 21.16 -25.38 -42.42
N GLN A 185 22.29 -26.08 -42.41
CA GLN A 185 22.66 -26.94 -41.28
C GLN A 185 22.99 -26.12 -40.03
N GLN A 186 23.60 -24.94 -40.20
CA GLN A 186 23.88 -24.01 -39.12
C GLN A 186 22.60 -23.37 -38.58
N ASP A 187 21.73 -22.87 -39.47
CA ASP A 187 20.43 -22.30 -39.12
C ASP A 187 19.56 -23.29 -38.34
N THR A 188 19.54 -24.56 -38.76
CA THR A 188 18.78 -25.61 -38.06
C THR A 188 19.33 -25.88 -36.67
N LYS A 189 20.66 -25.89 -36.49
CA LYS A 189 21.30 -26.05 -35.18
C LYS A 189 21.00 -24.88 -34.26
N ASP A 190 21.03 -23.66 -34.79
CA ASP A 190 20.75 -22.45 -34.01
C ASP A 190 19.26 -22.36 -33.63
N ALA A 191 18.35 -22.78 -34.52
CA ALA A 191 16.92 -22.91 -34.21
C ALA A 191 16.65 -23.95 -33.10
N LEU A 192 17.29 -25.12 -33.16
CA LEU A 192 17.18 -26.14 -32.11
C LEU A 192 17.74 -25.67 -30.76
N ARG A 193 18.85 -24.92 -30.78
CA ARG A 193 19.42 -24.32 -29.57
C ARG A 193 18.45 -23.33 -28.94
N ARG A 194 17.91 -22.39 -29.73
CA ARG A 194 16.89 -21.43 -29.28
C ARG A 194 15.63 -22.12 -28.76
N LEU A 195 15.18 -23.20 -29.40
CA LEU A 195 14.05 -24.00 -28.91
C LEU A 195 14.31 -24.57 -27.51
N SER A 196 15.51 -25.12 -27.28
CA SER A 196 15.88 -25.69 -25.98
C SER A 196 16.12 -24.65 -24.90
N GLU A 197 16.62 -23.46 -25.25
CA GLU A 197 17.00 -22.43 -24.29
C GLU A 197 15.83 -21.48 -23.99
N ASP A 198 15.18 -20.92 -25.00
CA ASP A 198 14.16 -19.88 -24.85
C ASP A 198 12.75 -20.44 -24.63
N PHE A 199 12.49 -21.65 -25.11
CA PHE A 199 11.17 -22.29 -25.10
C PHE A 199 11.18 -23.66 -24.42
N SER A 200 12.05 -23.82 -23.42
CA SER A 200 12.11 -25.06 -22.63
C SER A 200 10.77 -25.32 -21.91
N GLU A 201 10.48 -26.60 -21.66
CA GLU A 201 9.27 -27.00 -20.94
C GLU A 201 9.20 -26.34 -19.56
N GLU A 202 10.35 -26.20 -18.88
CA GLU A 202 10.44 -25.57 -17.56
C GLU A 202 10.02 -24.10 -17.61
N LYS A 203 10.46 -23.34 -18.63
CA LYS A 203 10.06 -21.93 -18.81
C LYS A 203 8.55 -21.80 -19.07
N PHE A 204 8.01 -22.71 -19.87
CA PHE A 204 6.57 -22.72 -20.15
C PHE A 204 5.75 -23.05 -18.90
N GLN A 205 6.17 -24.06 -18.12
CA GLN A 205 5.50 -24.41 -16.86
C GLN A 205 5.63 -23.29 -15.82
N GLN A 206 6.79 -22.63 -15.73
CA GLN A 206 6.97 -21.47 -14.85
C GLN A 206 5.99 -20.34 -15.20
N MET A 207 5.90 -19.98 -16.47
CA MET A 207 4.98 -18.94 -16.94
C MET A 207 3.52 -19.33 -16.71
N LYS A 208 3.17 -20.59 -16.96
CA LYS A 208 1.83 -21.12 -16.69
C LYS A 208 1.47 -21.03 -15.21
N LEU A 209 2.39 -21.36 -14.31
CA LEU A 209 2.18 -21.24 -12.86
C LEU A 209 1.99 -19.79 -12.43
N GLN A 210 2.79 -18.87 -12.97
CA GLN A 210 2.66 -17.43 -12.70
C GLN A 210 1.28 -16.91 -13.13
N VAL A 211 0.86 -17.21 -14.36
CA VAL A 211 -0.47 -16.81 -14.86
C VAL A 211 -1.60 -17.47 -14.06
N SER A 212 -1.45 -18.73 -13.66
CA SER A 212 -2.46 -19.44 -12.85
C SER A 212 -2.56 -18.92 -11.42
N SER A 213 -1.54 -18.19 -10.94
CA SER A 213 -1.52 -17.58 -9.61
C SER A 213 -2.13 -16.17 -9.59
N MET A 214 -2.40 -15.58 -10.76
CA MET A 214 -3.18 -14.36 -10.89
C MET A 214 -4.66 -14.71 -10.65
N HIS A 215 -5.35 -13.97 -9.76
CA HIS A 215 -6.75 -14.19 -9.41
C HIS A 215 -7.65 -13.16 -10.09
#